data_AF-A0A7Y3HJC8-F1
#
_entry.id   AF-A0A7Y3HJC8-F1
#
_cell.length_a   1.000
_cell.length_b   1.000
_cell.length_c   1.000
_cell.angle_alpha   90.00
_cell.angle_beta   90.00
_cell.angle_gamma   90.00
#
_symmetry.space_group_name_H-M   'P 1'
#
loop_
_entity.id
_entity.type
_entity.pdbx_description
1 polymer ?
#
loop_
_entity_poly.entity_id
_entity_poly.type
_entity_poly.pdbx_seq_one_letter_code
_entity_poly.pdbx_strand_id
1 'polypeptide(L)'
;PNAGNSAGDNDVDAGLVSIRSPYFTLPADGSIEMSYAYFFSHRDNSSSDDYFRFKLVDNNGVTLLALQDLQGADTDRPAVWTTESNVSLNAFLGMNVALQAEAADEATGSLVEAGLDAIVILHTPVNNDADNDGIENGADNCVNTANNNQLNHDGDGEGNACDSDDDNDGLTDAEEAQYGTDPTLVDSDADSLSDYDEVYSYNTNPNAADSDGDGYSDAEEIAVGRDPNQFDAHIPLPGWALLLLATALGYFATRRQHRRLP
;
A
#
# COMPACT_ATOMS: atom_id res chain seq x y z
N PRO A 1 4.83 44.36 4.26
CA PRO A 1 4.36 45.65 3.69
C PRO A 1 3.68 46.47 4.79
N ASN A 2 3.94 47.78 4.89
CA ASN A 2 3.25 48.65 5.86
C ASN A 2 1.90 49.08 5.29
N ALA A 3 0.81 48.83 6.02
CA ALA A 3 -0.58 49.18 5.64
C ALA A 3 -0.90 50.68 5.80
N GLY A 4 0.10 51.57 5.76
CA GLY A 4 -0.06 52.92 6.29
C GLY A 4 -0.40 52.93 7.79
N ASN A 5 -0.63 54.12 8.36
CA ASN A 5 -1.17 54.31 9.72
C ASN A 5 -2.57 54.95 9.70
N SER A 6 -3.12 55.26 8.51
CA SER A 6 -4.42 55.91 8.35
C SER A 6 -5.07 55.57 7.00
N ALA A 7 -6.41 55.59 6.93
CA ALA A 7 -7.20 55.19 5.75
C ALA A 7 -6.98 56.03 4.47
N GLY A 8 -6.14 57.07 4.51
CA GLY A 8 -5.81 57.89 3.35
C GLY A 8 -4.37 57.74 2.87
N ASP A 9 -3.59 56.81 3.47
CA ASP A 9 -2.16 56.69 3.16
C ASP A 9 -1.95 56.02 1.79
N ASN A 10 -2.83 55.08 1.38
CA ASN A 10 -2.75 54.38 0.08
C ASN A 10 -4.14 54.14 -0.57
N ASP A 11 -4.99 55.16 -0.55
CA ASP A 11 -6.39 55.14 -0.98
C ASP A 11 -6.65 54.67 -2.42
N VAL A 12 -7.84 54.11 -2.66
CA VAL A 12 -8.38 53.77 -3.98
C VAL A 12 -9.25 54.94 -4.47
N ASP A 13 -8.77 55.73 -5.43
CA ASP A 13 -9.52 56.90 -5.92
C ASP A 13 -10.74 56.53 -6.81
N ALA A 14 -11.95 56.50 -6.25
CA ALA A 14 -13.23 56.48 -6.98
C ALA A 14 -13.33 55.44 -8.11
N GLY A 15 -13.17 54.15 -7.78
CA GLY A 15 -13.34 53.05 -8.72
C GLY A 15 -13.04 51.66 -8.15
N LEU A 16 -12.95 50.67 -9.04
CA LEU A 16 -12.63 49.29 -8.73
C LEU A 16 -11.18 48.97 -9.12
N VAL A 17 -10.38 48.53 -8.15
CA VAL A 17 -9.09 47.88 -8.38
C VAL A 17 -9.28 46.38 -8.25
N SER A 18 -8.79 45.62 -9.22
CA SER A 18 -8.81 44.16 -9.16
C SER A 18 -7.48 43.56 -9.57
N ILE A 19 -7.13 42.46 -8.93
CA ILE A 19 -6.00 41.61 -9.30
C ILE A 19 -6.46 40.16 -9.30
N ARG A 20 -6.02 39.40 -10.30
CA ARG A 20 -6.28 37.97 -10.41
C ARG A 20 -4.97 37.24 -10.66
N SER A 21 -4.76 36.13 -9.97
CA SER A 21 -3.67 35.21 -10.32
C SER A 21 -3.88 34.65 -11.73
N PRO A 22 -2.84 34.08 -12.37
CA PRO A 22 -3.07 33.10 -13.43
C PRO A 22 -3.98 31.98 -12.93
N TYR A 23 -4.68 31.32 -13.85
CA TYR A 23 -5.36 30.09 -13.53
C TYR A 23 -4.34 28.99 -13.20
N PHE A 24 -4.63 28.21 -12.15
CA PHE A 24 -3.84 27.06 -11.75
C PHE A 24 -4.77 25.92 -11.35
N THR A 25 -4.31 24.68 -11.52
CA THR A 25 -5.06 23.48 -11.17
C THR A 25 -4.68 23.05 -9.76
N LEU A 26 -5.69 22.88 -8.90
CA LEU A 26 -5.49 22.28 -7.59
C LEU A 26 -5.17 20.78 -7.75
N PRO A 27 -4.23 20.21 -6.97
CA PRO A 27 -4.08 18.76 -6.85
C PRO A 27 -5.41 18.03 -6.70
N ALA A 28 -5.52 16.85 -7.31
CA ALA A 28 -6.75 16.05 -7.32
C ALA A 28 -6.84 15.09 -6.13
N ASP A 29 -5.76 14.96 -5.37
CA ASP A 29 -5.58 14.10 -4.22
C ASP A 29 -5.24 14.91 -2.97
N GLY A 30 -5.16 14.20 -1.85
CA GLY A 30 -4.63 14.74 -0.60
C GLY A 30 -5.56 15.77 0.05
N SER A 31 -4.95 16.67 0.82
CA SER A 31 -5.62 17.83 1.40
C SER A 31 -4.90 19.11 0.98
N ILE A 32 -5.68 20.18 0.79
CA ILE A 32 -5.19 21.50 0.46
C ILE A 32 -5.71 22.49 1.48
N GLU A 33 -4.78 23.20 2.11
CA GLU A 33 -5.05 24.29 3.04
C GLU A 33 -4.41 25.57 2.56
N MET A 34 -5.09 26.68 2.80
CA MET A 34 -4.60 28.01 2.46
C MET A 34 -4.57 28.91 3.70
N SER A 35 -3.59 29.79 3.74
CA SER A 35 -3.54 30.92 4.66
C SER A 35 -3.25 32.21 3.90
N TYR A 36 -3.68 33.34 4.46
CA TYR A 36 -3.42 34.67 3.91
C TYR A 36 -3.62 35.73 4.98
N ALA A 37 -2.97 36.89 4.80
CA ALA A 37 -3.15 38.07 5.63
C ALA A 37 -3.86 39.16 4.84
N TYR A 38 -4.78 39.88 5.47
CA TYR A 38 -5.53 40.96 4.83
C TYR A 38 -5.83 42.10 5.79
N PHE A 39 -6.16 43.26 5.25
CA PHE A 39 -6.88 44.31 5.96
C PHE A 39 -7.87 45.00 5.02
N PHE A 40 -8.89 45.61 5.60
CA PHE A 40 -9.79 46.54 4.93
C PHE A 40 -10.07 47.68 5.90
N SER A 41 -9.91 48.91 5.44
CA SER A 41 -10.08 50.11 6.24
C SER A 41 -10.76 51.19 5.43
N HIS A 42 -11.56 52.00 6.12
CA HIS A 42 -12.25 53.13 5.53
C HIS A 42 -12.59 54.16 6.60
N ARG A 43 -12.90 55.39 6.18
CA ARG A 43 -13.43 56.43 7.08
C ARG A 43 -14.95 56.28 7.28
N ASP A 44 -15.50 57.14 8.13
CA ASP A 44 -16.92 57.22 8.51
C ASP A 44 -17.84 57.83 7.43
N ASN A 45 -17.32 58.04 6.22
CA ASN A 45 -18.06 58.50 5.06
C ASN A 45 -18.14 57.46 3.92
N SER A 46 -17.80 56.21 4.24
CA SER A 46 -17.91 55.05 3.35
C SER A 46 -19.32 54.41 3.41
N SER A 47 -19.68 53.60 2.42
CA SER A 47 -20.94 52.86 2.36
C SER A 47 -20.71 51.39 2.00
N SER A 48 -21.80 50.61 1.89
CA SER A 48 -21.74 49.24 1.37
C SER A 48 -21.35 49.14 -0.11
N ASP A 49 -21.31 50.28 -0.83
CA ASP A 49 -20.82 50.34 -2.21
C ASP A 49 -19.28 50.22 -2.23
N ASP A 50 -18.61 50.56 -1.12
CA ASP A 50 -17.19 50.36 -0.93
C ASP A 50 -16.94 48.98 -0.33
N TYR A 51 -15.95 48.24 -0.84
CA TYR A 51 -15.71 46.88 -0.36
C TYR A 51 -14.29 46.39 -0.61
N PHE A 52 -13.92 45.36 0.15
CA PHE A 52 -12.82 44.46 -0.19
C PHE A 52 -13.34 43.02 -0.27
N ARG A 53 -13.08 42.38 -1.40
CA ARG A 53 -13.43 40.98 -1.66
C ARG A 53 -12.20 40.19 -2.03
N PHE A 54 -12.09 39.01 -1.46
CA PHE A 54 -11.12 38.00 -1.87
C PHE A 54 -11.88 36.70 -2.16
N LYS A 55 -11.63 36.08 -3.31
CA LYS A 55 -12.42 34.94 -3.77
C LYS A 55 -11.59 33.96 -4.57
N LEU A 56 -11.99 32.69 -4.47
CA LEU A 56 -11.62 31.65 -5.42
C LEU A 56 -12.64 31.67 -6.56
N VAL A 57 -12.17 31.73 -7.80
CA VAL A 57 -13.02 31.74 -9.00
C VAL A 57 -12.67 30.60 -9.95
N ASP A 58 -13.64 30.16 -10.74
CA ASP A 58 -13.44 29.19 -11.81
C ASP A 58 -12.89 29.83 -13.11
N ASN A 59 -12.69 29.01 -14.13
CA ASN A 59 -12.22 29.41 -15.46
C ASN A 59 -13.09 30.46 -16.17
N ASN A 60 -14.34 30.63 -15.76
CA ASN A 60 -15.26 31.62 -16.30
C ASN A 60 -15.33 32.89 -15.42
N GLY A 61 -14.60 32.91 -14.32
CA GLY A 61 -14.62 34.00 -13.33
C GLY A 61 -15.81 33.92 -12.37
N VAL A 62 -16.53 32.79 -12.32
CA VAL A 62 -17.60 32.55 -11.35
C VAL A 62 -16.98 32.29 -9.98
N THR A 63 -17.50 32.95 -8.95
CA THR A 63 -17.07 32.73 -7.56
C THR A 63 -17.42 31.30 -7.12
N LEU A 64 -16.38 30.51 -6.80
CA LEU A 64 -16.48 29.20 -6.20
C LEU A 64 -16.55 29.29 -4.67
N LEU A 65 -15.70 30.17 -4.11
CA LEU A 65 -15.63 30.42 -2.67
C LEU A 65 -15.36 31.91 -2.42
N ALA A 66 -16.21 32.54 -1.63
CA ALA A 66 -15.90 33.85 -1.06
C ALA A 66 -14.98 33.64 0.14
N LEU A 67 -13.72 34.07 0.01
CA LEU A 67 -12.72 33.99 1.07
C LEU A 67 -12.87 35.17 2.03
N GLN A 68 -13.15 36.36 1.49
CA GLN A 68 -13.53 37.57 2.22
C GLN A 68 -14.59 38.35 1.43
N ASP A 69 -15.55 38.93 2.15
CA ASP A 69 -16.54 39.89 1.62
C ASP A 69 -16.80 40.96 2.69
N LEU A 70 -15.98 42.00 2.67
CA LEU A 70 -16.00 43.08 3.65
C LEU A 70 -16.55 44.33 2.99
N GLN A 71 -17.55 44.93 3.60
CA GLN A 71 -18.20 46.14 3.11
C GLN A 71 -17.83 47.33 3.97
N GLY A 72 -17.82 48.51 3.35
CA GLY A 72 -17.69 49.79 4.01
C GLY A 72 -18.93 50.15 4.82
N ALA A 73 -18.78 51.16 5.68
CA ALA A 73 -19.83 51.64 6.56
C ALA A 73 -19.56 53.10 6.98
N ASP A 74 -20.59 53.75 7.51
CA ASP A 74 -20.55 55.12 8.04
C ASP A 74 -19.85 55.23 9.41
N THR A 75 -18.90 54.34 9.67
CA THR A 75 -18.07 54.31 10.88
C THR A 75 -16.61 54.06 10.51
N ASP A 76 -15.68 54.74 11.18
CA ASP A 76 -14.24 54.60 10.95
C ASP A 76 -13.78 53.16 11.25
N ARG A 77 -13.15 52.52 10.28
CA ARG A 77 -12.55 51.20 10.39
C ARG A 77 -11.03 51.32 10.17
N PRO A 78 -10.20 51.24 11.23
CA PRO A 78 -8.76 51.37 11.09
C PRO A 78 -8.12 50.18 10.37
N ALA A 79 -7.00 50.41 9.70
CA ALA A 79 -6.20 49.35 9.09
C ALA A 79 -5.59 48.44 10.16
N VAL A 80 -6.07 47.19 10.23
CA VAL A 80 -5.55 46.15 11.11
C VAL A 80 -5.35 44.89 10.30
N TRP A 81 -4.11 44.41 10.23
CA TRP A 81 -3.79 43.14 9.61
C TRP A 81 -4.41 41.98 10.40
N THR A 82 -5.24 41.20 9.72
CA THR A 82 -5.81 39.95 10.19
C THR A 82 -5.23 38.81 9.36
N THR A 83 -5.02 37.65 9.97
CA THR A 83 -4.57 36.44 9.27
C THR A 83 -5.66 35.37 9.32
N GLU A 84 -6.06 34.88 8.15
CA GLU A 84 -6.83 33.64 8.05
C GLU A 84 -5.88 32.46 7.88
N SER A 85 -6.18 31.39 8.60
CA SER A 85 -5.40 30.15 8.58
C SER A 85 -6.31 28.95 8.42
N ASN A 86 -5.78 27.85 7.87
CA ASN A 86 -6.49 26.58 7.70
C ASN A 86 -7.77 26.71 6.85
N VAL A 87 -7.75 27.60 5.85
CA VAL A 87 -8.85 27.68 4.88
C VAL A 87 -8.76 26.46 3.96
N SER A 88 -9.66 25.50 4.16
CA SER A 88 -9.69 24.29 3.36
C SER A 88 -10.16 24.58 1.94
N LEU A 89 -9.41 24.09 0.95
CA LEU A 89 -9.78 24.10 -0.46
C LEU A 89 -10.17 22.70 -0.97
N ASN A 90 -10.36 21.73 -0.07
CA ASN A 90 -10.61 20.32 -0.40
C ASN A 90 -11.87 20.09 -1.24
N ALA A 91 -12.85 21.00 -1.18
CA ALA A 91 -14.06 20.90 -2.02
C ALA A 91 -13.78 21.17 -3.51
N PHE A 92 -12.57 21.64 -3.85
CA PHE A 92 -12.18 22.08 -5.20
C PHE A 92 -10.99 21.29 -5.75
N LEU A 93 -10.64 20.13 -5.18
CA LEU A 93 -9.57 19.26 -5.68
C LEU A 93 -9.74 18.98 -7.18
N GLY A 94 -8.64 19.04 -7.93
CA GLY A 94 -8.61 18.84 -9.38
C GLY A 94 -9.22 19.97 -10.22
N MET A 95 -9.81 21.01 -9.60
CA MET A 95 -10.39 22.13 -10.34
C MET A 95 -9.31 23.12 -10.79
N ASN A 96 -9.53 23.72 -11.96
CA ASN A 96 -8.74 24.86 -12.42
C ASN A 96 -9.38 26.16 -11.90
N VAL A 97 -8.63 26.90 -11.11
CA VAL A 97 -9.12 28.02 -10.30
C VAL A 97 -8.18 29.22 -10.42
N ALA A 98 -8.65 30.39 -10.01
CA ALA A 98 -7.80 31.54 -9.77
C ALA A 98 -8.19 32.23 -8.46
N LEU A 99 -7.22 32.90 -7.85
CA LEU A 99 -7.44 33.79 -6.73
C LEU A 99 -7.69 35.19 -7.28
N GLN A 100 -8.80 35.82 -6.87
CA GLN A 100 -9.15 37.17 -7.28
C GLN A 100 -9.42 38.05 -6.07
N ALA A 101 -8.75 39.19 -6.01
CA ALA A 101 -8.99 40.23 -5.03
C ALA A 101 -9.52 41.49 -5.72
N GLU A 102 -10.47 42.15 -5.07
CA GLU A 102 -11.16 43.35 -5.53
C GLU A 102 -11.27 44.33 -4.36
N ALA A 103 -10.92 45.59 -4.60
CA ALA A 103 -11.17 46.69 -3.67
C ALA A 103 -11.89 47.80 -4.44
N ALA A 104 -12.98 48.31 -3.90
CA ALA A 104 -13.79 49.32 -4.53
C ALA A 104 -14.04 50.50 -3.59
N ASP A 105 -13.89 51.69 -4.15
CA ASP A 105 -14.34 52.98 -3.61
C ASP A 105 -15.37 53.54 -4.60
N GLU A 106 -16.64 53.20 -4.41
CA GLU A 106 -17.73 53.60 -5.32
C GLU A 106 -18.57 54.74 -4.74
N ALA A 107 -18.50 54.98 -3.43
CA ALA A 107 -19.11 56.15 -2.83
C ALA A 107 -18.34 57.43 -3.17
N THR A 108 -19.03 58.57 -3.21
CA THR A 108 -18.38 59.84 -3.57
C THR A 108 -17.71 60.48 -2.36
N GLY A 109 -16.38 60.59 -2.42
CA GLY A 109 -15.58 61.32 -1.42
C GLY A 109 -15.22 60.51 -0.17
N SER A 110 -15.41 59.20 -0.20
CA SER A 110 -14.91 58.22 0.77
C SER A 110 -13.39 58.06 0.67
N LEU A 111 -12.81 57.43 1.70
CA LEU A 111 -11.42 56.99 1.74
C LEU A 111 -11.42 55.50 2.08
N VAL A 112 -10.88 54.67 1.20
CA VAL A 112 -10.95 53.21 1.26
C VAL A 112 -9.59 52.61 0.92
N GLU A 113 -9.08 51.76 1.82
CA GLU A 113 -7.81 51.06 1.63
C GLU A 113 -7.97 49.58 1.95
N ALA A 114 -7.34 48.73 1.15
CA ALA A 114 -7.31 47.30 1.37
C ALA A 114 -5.92 46.73 1.09
N GLY A 115 -5.55 45.69 1.83
CA GLY A 115 -4.32 44.95 1.60
C GLY A 115 -4.55 43.46 1.65
N LEU A 116 -3.78 42.73 0.85
CA LEU A 116 -3.71 41.28 0.83
C LEU A 116 -2.25 40.88 0.68
N ASP A 117 -1.79 39.98 1.54
CA ASP A 117 -0.40 39.50 1.54
C ASP A 117 -0.32 38.08 2.12
N ALA A 118 0.88 37.50 2.11
CA ALA A 118 1.20 36.23 2.75
C ALA A 118 0.28 35.07 2.33
N ILE A 119 -0.15 35.06 1.07
CA ILE A 119 -0.95 33.97 0.51
C ILE A 119 -0.05 32.72 0.40
N VAL A 120 -0.41 31.67 1.12
CA VAL A 120 0.27 30.37 1.07
C VAL A 120 -0.78 29.30 0.83
N ILE A 121 -0.53 28.42 -0.14
CA ILE A 121 -1.32 27.22 -0.39
C ILE A 121 -0.41 26.02 -0.15
N LEU A 122 -0.81 25.13 0.75
CA LEU A 122 -0.11 23.90 1.08
C LEU A 122 -0.93 22.70 0.64
N HIS A 123 -0.29 21.77 -0.06
CA HIS A 123 -0.85 20.48 -0.43
C HIS A 123 -0.16 19.38 0.38
N THR A 124 -0.94 18.51 1.00
CA THR A 124 -0.49 17.28 1.65
C THR A 124 -1.01 16.09 0.84
N PRO A 125 -0.17 15.42 0.03
CA PRO A 125 -0.58 14.26 -0.78
C PRO A 125 -1.13 13.11 0.05
N VAL A 126 -1.91 12.22 -0.56
CA VAL A 126 -2.22 10.91 0.06
C VAL A 126 -0.94 10.07 0.04
N ASN A 127 -0.56 9.48 1.17
CA ASN A 127 0.43 8.41 1.13
C ASN A 127 -0.25 7.12 0.63
N ASN A 128 0.03 6.75 -0.62
CA ASN A 128 -0.48 5.53 -1.25
C ASN A 128 0.54 4.39 -1.30
N ASP A 129 1.71 4.55 -0.69
CA ASP A 129 2.81 3.58 -0.63
C ASP A 129 3.43 3.64 0.79
N ALA A 130 2.91 2.80 1.69
CA ALA A 130 3.13 2.95 3.12
C ALA A 130 4.55 2.57 3.55
N ASP A 131 5.21 1.65 2.85
CA ASP A 131 6.58 1.22 3.15
C ASP A 131 7.64 1.75 2.17
N ASN A 132 7.22 2.46 1.12
CA ASN A 132 8.07 3.08 0.09
C ASN A 132 8.87 2.07 -0.73
N ASP A 133 8.31 0.88 -0.96
CA ASP A 133 8.90 -0.11 -1.83
C ASP A 133 8.58 0.18 -3.32
N GLY A 134 7.64 1.07 -3.62
CA GLY A 134 7.25 1.45 -4.98
C GLY A 134 6.09 0.64 -5.56
N ILE A 135 5.43 -0.19 -4.75
CA ILE A 135 4.12 -0.78 -4.99
C ILE A 135 3.08 0.02 -4.18
N GLU A 136 1.98 0.40 -4.81
CA GLU A 136 0.92 1.13 -4.09
C GLU A 136 0.18 0.17 -3.15
N ASN A 137 -0.23 0.64 -1.96
CA ASN A 137 -0.92 -0.13 -0.91
C ASN A 137 -2.10 -1.00 -1.40
N GLY A 138 -2.77 -0.59 -2.48
CA GLY A 138 -3.90 -1.34 -3.05
C GLY A 138 -3.50 -2.53 -3.94
N ALA A 139 -2.25 -2.59 -4.34
CA ALA A 139 -1.64 -3.64 -5.16
C ALA A 139 -0.52 -4.39 -4.41
N ASP A 140 -0.24 -4.00 -3.17
CA ASP A 140 0.84 -4.52 -2.34
C ASP A 140 0.33 -5.66 -1.42
N ASN A 141 0.89 -6.85 -1.60
CA ASN A 141 0.59 -8.02 -0.77
C ASN A 141 1.27 -7.98 0.61
N CYS A 142 2.11 -6.98 0.88
CA CYS A 142 2.70 -6.69 2.18
C CYS A 142 2.76 -5.19 2.47
N VAL A 143 1.60 -4.52 2.53
CA VAL A 143 1.40 -3.05 2.70
C VAL A 143 2.37 -2.29 3.62
N ASN A 144 2.98 -2.93 4.63
CA ASN A 144 3.88 -2.27 5.57
C ASN A 144 5.31 -2.87 5.61
N THR A 145 5.63 -3.79 4.70
CA THR A 145 6.91 -4.51 4.64
C THR A 145 7.42 -4.56 3.21
N ALA A 146 8.42 -3.74 2.93
CA ALA A 146 8.92 -3.53 1.57
C ALA A 146 9.33 -4.84 0.87
N ASN A 147 8.65 -5.16 -0.22
CA ASN A 147 8.82 -6.39 -1.00
C ASN A 147 8.46 -6.19 -2.48
N ASN A 148 9.24 -5.38 -3.20
CA ASN A 148 9.08 -5.07 -4.62
C ASN A 148 8.83 -6.26 -5.57
N ASN A 149 9.24 -7.48 -5.17
CA ASN A 149 9.07 -8.70 -5.97
C ASN A 149 7.66 -9.31 -5.84
N GLN A 150 6.89 -8.94 -4.82
CA GLN A 150 5.52 -9.35 -4.55
C GLN A 150 5.35 -10.88 -4.65
N LEU A 151 6.34 -11.63 -4.14
CA LEU A 151 6.24 -13.08 -4.04
C LEU A 151 5.15 -13.44 -3.03
N ASN A 152 4.40 -14.48 -3.36
CA ASN A 152 3.40 -15.17 -2.54
C ASN A 152 3.40 -16.60 -3.11
N HIS A 153 3.89 -17.58 -2.34
CA HIS A 153 4.09 -18.94 -2.85
C HIS A 153 2.82 -19.79 -2.77
N ASP A 154 2.03 -19.58 -1.74
CA ASP A 154 0.85 -20.35 -1.37
C ASP A 154 -0.49 -19.85 -1.99
N GLY A 155 -0.54 -18.60 -2.44
CA GLY A 155 -1.71 -17.99 -3.05
C GLY A 155 -2.74 -17.36 -2.10
N ASP A 156 -2.47 -17.22 -0.79
CA ASP A 156 -3.49 -16.79 0.17
C ASP A 156 -3.77 -15.27 0.22
N GLY A 157 -2.89 -14.47 -0.39
CA GLY A 157 -2.98 -13.01 -0.47
C GLY A 157 -2.00 -12.25 0.41
N GLU A 158 -1.29 -12.92 1.33
CA GLU A 158 -0.19 -12.36 2.10
C GLU A 158 1.14 -12.64 1.39
N GLY A 159 2.00 -11.64 1.21
CA GLY A 159 3.27 -11.86 0.51
C GLY A 159 4.29 -12.57 1.40
N ASN A 160 5.25 -13.29 0.81
CA ASN A 160 6.30 -13.99 1.57
C ASN A 160 7.11 -13.10 2.54
N ALA A 161 7.08 -11.78 2.34
CA ALA A 161 7.79 -10.85 3.20
C ALA A 161 7.06 -10.56 4.52
N CYS A 162 5.76 -10.84 4.58
CA CYS A 162 4.89 -10.58 5.73
C CYS A 162 4.10 -11.79 6.19
N ASP A 163 4.06 -12.86 5.39
CA ASP A 163 3.61 -14.19 5.81
C ASP A 163 4.61 -14.82 6.78
N SER A 164 4.15 -15.77 7.59
CA SER A 164 4.95 -16.53 8.54
C SER A 164 5.01 -18.03 8.25
N ASP A 165 4.28 -18.47 7.22
CA ASP A 165 4.17 -19.84 6.73
C ASP A 165 4.00 -19.74 5.21
N ASP A 166 5.13 -19.52 4.51
CA ASP A 166 5.19 -19.10 3.11
C ASP A 166 4.53 -20.10 2.13
N ASP A 167 4.37 -21.37 2.50
CA ASP A 167 3.77 -22.43 1.68
C ASP A 167 2.50 -23.07 2.27
N ASN A 168 2.11 -22.66 3.49
CA ASN A 168 0.91 -23.07 4.19
C ASN A 168 0.83 -24.60 4.47
N ASP A 169 1.97 -25.25 4.70
CA ASP A 169 2.03 -26.67 5.11
C ASP A 169 1.75 -26.90 6.61
N GLY A 170 1.84 -25.83 7.42
CA GLY A 170 1.60 -25.82 8.86
C GLY A 170 2.85 -25.73 9.73
N LEU A 171 4.05 -25.73 9.15
CA LEU A 171 5.29 -25.28 9.78
C LEU A 171 5.50 -23.80 9.48
N THR A 172 5.80 -23.01 10.51
CA THR A 172 6.21 -21.62 10.26
C THR A 172 7.61 -21.55 9.64
N ASP A 173 7.93 -20.51 8.87
CA ASP A 173 9.28 -20.29 8.30
C ASP A 173 10.39 -20.39 9.37
N ALA A 174 10.06 -20.02 10.61
CA ALA A 174 10.96 -20.10 11.75
C ALA A 174 11.19 -21.54 12.24
N GLU A 175 10.16 -22.38 12.21
CA GLU A 175 10.27 -23.82 12.46
C GLU A 175 11.02 -24.51 11.33
N GLU A 176 10.74 -24.15 10.09
CA GLU A 176 11.42 -24.70 8.92
C GLU A 176 12.91 -24.36 8.90
N ALA A 177 13.28 -23.12 9.24
CA ALA A 177 14.67 -22.75 9.45
C ALA A 177 15.35 -23.59 10.56
N GLN A 178 14.59 -24.13 11.52
CA GLN A 178 15.10 -25.03 12.56
C GLN A 178 15.27 -26.46 12.05
N TYR A 179 14.35 -26.95 11.22
CA TYR A 179 14.39 -28.29 10.63
C TYR A 179 15.27 -28.39 9.38
N GLY A 180 15.60 -27.25 8.77
CA GLY A 180 16.42 -27.14 7.56
C GLY A 180 15.65 -27.36 6.26
N THR A 181 14.31 -27.29 6.31
CA THR A 181 13.40 -27.37 5.16
C THR A 181 13.34 -26.04 4.38
N ASP A 182 12.76 -26.06 3.19
CA ASP A 182 12.57 -24.88 2.35
C ASP A 182 11.18 -24.28 2.61
N PRO A 183 11.09 -23.05 3.15
CA PRO A 183 9.81 -22.42 3.52
C PRO A 183 8.87 -22.14 2.37
N THR A 184 9.32 -22.36 1.15
CA THR A 184 8.50 -22.19 -0.03
C THR A 184 8.12 -23.53 -0.66
N LEU A 185 8.24 -24.66 0.06
CA LEU A 185 7.94 -25.98 -0.46
C LEU A 185 7.31 -26.85 0.63
N VAL A 186 6.01 -27.11 0.46
CA VAL A 186 5.23 -28.01 1.32
C VAL A 186 5.91 -29.38 1.60
N ASP A 187 6.75 -29.84 0.68
CA ASP A 187 7.47 -31.12 0.71
C ASP A 187 8.90 -30.87 0.21
N SER A 188 9.85 -30.72 1.16
CA SER A 188 11.20 -30.25 0.89
C SER A 188 12.08 -31.25 0.14
N ASP A 189 11.85 -32.55 0.34
CA ASP A 189 12.63 -33.62 -0.30
C ASP A 189 11.90 -34.35 -1.45
N ALA A 190 10.65 -33.97 -1.68
CA ALA A 190 9.78 -34.39 -2.76
C ALA A 190 9.41 -35.89 -2.73
N ASP A 191 9.22 -36.46 -1.53
CA ASP A 191 8.80 -37.85 -1.34
C ASP A 191 7.27 -38.04 -1.28
N SER A 192 6.50 -36.95 -1.29
CA SER A 192 5.04 -36.86 -1.16
C SER A 192 4.48 -36.82 0.27
N LEU A 193 5.30 -36.62 1.29
CA LEU A 193 4.89 -36.16 2.62
C LEU A 193 5.16 -34.67 2.77
N SER A 194 4.34 -33.97 3.56
CA SER A 194 4.66 -32.58 3.88
C SER A 194 5.65 -32.50 5.04
N ASP A 195 6.45 -31.44 5.09
CA ASP A 195 7.44 -31.24 6.14
C ASP A 195 6.78 -31.25 7.54
N TYR A 196 5.60 -30.63 7.66
CA TYR A 196 4.77 -30.71 8.85
C TYR A 196 4.45 -32.16 9.27
N ASP A 197 4.00 -32.99 8.32
CA ASP A 197 3.59 -34.37 8.61
C ASP A 197 4.78 -35.24 9.01
N GLU A 198 5.92 -35.03 8.38
CA GLU A 198 7.15 -35.72 8.73
C GLU A 198 7.63 -35.37 10.14
N VAL A 199 7.63 -34.09 10.50
CA VAL A 199 8.05 -33.61 11.82
C VAL A 199 7.08 -34.04 12.92
N TYR A 200 5.77 -33.84 12.72
CA TYR A 200 4.78 -33.94 13.80
C TYR A 200 3.91 -35.20 13.76
N SER A 201 3.73 -35.84 12.61
CA SER A 201 2.89 -37.05 12.46
C SER A 201 3.73 -38.33 12.46
N TYR A 202 4.85 -38.36 11.73
CA TYR A 202 5.61 -39.59 11.46
C TYR A 202 6.99 -39.64 12.13
N ASN A 203 7.51 -38.49 12.59
CA ASN A 203 8.83 -38.34 13.19
C ASN A 203 9.93 -38.88 12.26
N THR A 204 9.82 -38.59 10.97
CA THR A 204 10.82 -38.85 9.92
C THR A 204 11.71 -37.60 9.73
N ASN A 205 12.66 -37.66 8.80
CA ASN A 205 13.53 -36.53 8.48
C ASN A 205 13.01 -35.81 7.22
N PRO A 206 12.49 -34.57 7.33
CA PRO A 206 11.85 -33.83 6.22
C PRO A 206 12.80 -33.35 5.11
N ASN A 207 14.03 -33.87 5.11
CA ASN A 207 15.07 -33.56 4.14
C ASN A 207 15.70 -34.83 3.57
N ALA A 208 15.08 -35.99 3.81
CA ALA A 208 15.52 -37.28 3.32
C ALA A 208 14.31 -38.17 3.03
N ALA A 209 13.99 -38.26 1.74
CA ALA A 209 12.89 -39.07 1.23
C ALA A 209 12.86 -40.52 1.75
N ASP A 210 14.00 -41.06 2.20
CA ASP A 210 14.15 -42.37 2.84
C ASP A 210 14.92 -42.13 4.16
N SER A 211 14.19 -42.03 5.27
CA SER A 211 14.74 -41.59 6.55
C SER A 211 15.69 -42.61 7.17
N ASP A 212 15.46 -43.90 6.95
CA ASP A 212 16.24 -44.98 7.53
C ASP A 212 17.30 -45.59 6.59
N GLY A 213 17.18 -45.29 5.29
CA GLY A 213 18.14 -45.62 4.24
C GLY A 213 18.02 -47.05 3.70
N ASP A 214 16.87 -47.70 3.79
CA ASP A 214 16.65 -49.08 3.33
C ASP A 214 16.26 -49.21 1.84
N GLY A 215 15.94 -48.09 1.20
CA GLY A 215 15.62 -47.96 -0.21
C GLY A 215 14.13 -47.81 -0.55
N TYR A 216 13.25 -47.62 0.44
CA TYR A 216 11.86 -47.19 0.27
C TYR A 216 11.69 -45.77 0.78
N SER A 217 10.79 -45.00 0.16
CA SER A 217 10.50 -43.66 0.70
C SER A 217 9.60 -43.72 1.93
N ASP A 218 9.66 -42.72 2.79
CA ASP A 218 8.84 -42.65 4.00
C ASP A 218 7.34 -42.69 3.64
N ALA A 219 6.94 -41.95 2.59
CA ALA A 219 5.60 -41.99 2.02
C ALA A 219 5.17 -43.40 1.55
N GLU A 220 6.07 -44.13 0.88
CA GLU A 220 5.82 -45.48 0.38
C GLU A 220 5.57 -46.47 1.53
N GLU A 221 6.37 -46.37 2.58
CA GLU A 221 6.27 -47.21 3.76
C GLU A 221 4.98 -46.98 4.54
N ILE A 222 4.61 -45.72 4.78
CA ILE A 222 3.35 -45.35 5.42
C ILE A 222 2.16 -45.89 4.60
N ALA A 223 2.20 -45.77 3.28
CA ALA A 223 1.13 -46.24 2.40
C ALA A 223 0.89 -47.76 2.49
N VAL A 224 1.92 -48.55 2.85
CA VAL A 224 1.81 -50.00 3.05
C VAL A 224 1.76 -50.42 4.53
N GLY A 225 1.75 -49.45 5.46
CA GLY A 225 1.65 -49.68 6.90
C GLY A 225 2.94 -50.20 7.53
N ARG A 226 4.09 -49.76 7.02
CA ARG A 226 5.44 -49.98 7.58
C ARG A 226 5.85 -48.82 8.47
N ASP A 227 6.97 -49.01 9.18
CA ASP A 227 7.53 -48.00 10.08
C ASP A 227 8.69 -47.31 9.33
N PRO A 228 8.53 -46.04 8.91
CA PRO A 228 9.51 -45.33 8.07
C PRO A 228 10.82 -44.98 8.79
N ASN A 229 10.93 -45.31 10.08
CA ASN A 229 12.14 -45.11 10.87
C ASN A 229 12.85 -46.43 11.19
N GLN A 230 12.48 -47.53 10.54
CA GLN A 230 12.97 -48.86 10.85
C GLN A 230 13.54 -49.57 9.62
N PHE A 231 14.88 -49.54 9.48
CA PHE A 231 15.59 -50.20 8.38
C PHE A 231 15.11 -51.65 8.16
N ASP A 232 14.29 -51.86 7.13
CA ASP A 232 13.64 -53.12 6.83
C ASP A 232 14.50 -53.84 5.78
N ALA A 233 15.46 -54.64 6.26
CA ALA A 233 16.35 -55.41 5.39
C ALA A 233 15.55 -56.28 4.40
N HIS A 234 15.47 -55.82 3.14
CA HIS A 234 14.77 -56.40 2.01
C HIS A 234 14.55 -57.92 2.13
N ILE A 235 13.33 -58.35 2.47
CA ILE A 235 12.87 -59.71 2.17
C ILE A 235 12.20 -59.63 0.80
N PRO A 236 12.70 -60.32 -0.24
CA PRO A 236 12.28 -60.06 -1.61
C PRO A 236 10.85 -60.55 -1.87
N LEU A 237 9.95 -59.58 -2.11
CA LEU A 237 8.70 -59.62 -2.90
C LEU A 237 7.60 -60.67 -2.58
N PRO A 238 6.34 -60.40 -3.01
CA PRO A 238 5.13 -61.09 -2.59
C PRO A 238 4.98 -62.50 -3.22
N GLY A 239 4.00 -63.25 -2.73
CA GLY A 239 3.80 -64.70 -2.92
C GLY A 239 3.75 -65.28 -4.35
N TRP A 240 3.90 -64.50 -5.43
CA TRP A 240 4.13 -65.01 -6.79
C TRP A 240 5.61 -65.34 -7.06
N ALA A 241 6.56 -64.78 -6.30
CA ALA A 241 7.99 -65.04 -6.44
C ALA A 241 8.45 -66.43 -5.91
N LEU A 242 7.60 -67.11 -5.12
CA LEU A 242 7.87 -68.45 -4.58
C LEU A 242 7.73 -69.59 -5.62
N LEU A 243 7.20 -69.31 -6.83
CA LEU A 243 6.90 -70.36 -7.81
C LEU A 243 8.04 -70.70 -8.79
N LEU A 244 9.17 -69.97 -8.76
CA LEU A 244 10.35 -70.26 -9.60
C LEU A 244 11.49 -70.96 -8.87
N LEU A 245 11.40 -71.16 -7.55
CA LEU A 245 12.37 -71.98 -6.78
C LEU A 245 11.93 -73.44 -6.60
N ALA A 246 10.72 -73.81 -7.03
CA ALA A 246 10.25 -75.20 -7.04
C ALA A 246 10.57 -75.96 -8.34
N THR A 247 11.01 -75.29 -9.42
CA THR A 247 11.37 -75.97 -10.69
C THR A 247 12.88 -76.12 -10.92
N ALA A 248 13.73 -75.49 -10.11
CA ALA A 248 15.19 -75.66 -10.20
C ALA A 248 15.74 -76.89 -9.42
N LEU A 249 15.00 -77.42 -8.43
CA LEU A 249 15.39 -78.63 -7.67
C LEU A 249 14.72 -79.93 -8.16
N GLY A 250 13.74 -79.86 -9.06
CA GLY A 250 13.08 -81.04 -9.65
C GLY A 250 13.72 -81.59 -10.94
N TYR A 251 14.58 -80.82 -11.62
CA TYR A 251 15.10 -81.19 -12.95
C TYR A 251 16.31 -82.15 -12.91
N PHE A 252 16.93 -82.40 -11.75
CA PHE A 252 18.11 -83.27 -11.63
C PHE A 252 17.83 -84.70 -11.09
N ALA A 253 16.58 -85.10 -10.86
CA ALA A 253 16.27 -86.40 -10.23
C ALA A 253 15.79 -87.53 -11.17
N THR A 254 15.65 -87.34 -12.50
CA THR A 254 15.09 -88.39 -13.39
C THR A 254 15.88 -88.69 -14.67
N ARG A 255 17.15 -88.31 -14.79
CA ARG A 255 18.05 -88.83 -15.86
C ARG A 255 19.22 -89.62 -15.31
N ARG A 256 18.94 -90.66 -14.51
CA ARG A 256 19.94 -91.69 -14.17
C ARG A 256 19.42 -93.12 -14.31
N GLN A 257 18.73 -93.47 -15.38
CA GLN A 257 18.77 -94.82 -15.97
C GLN A 257 18.36 -94.74 -17.44
N HIS A 258 19.32 -94.80 -18.36
CA HIS A 258 19.26 -95.51 -19.64
C HIS A 258 20.52 -95.21 -20.44
N ARG A 259 21.63 -95.88 -20.05
CA ARG A 259 22.74 -96.16 -20.96
C ARG A 259 23.46 -97.43 -20.46
N ARG A 260 23.06 -98.58 -21.00
CA ARG A 260 23.98 -99.69 -21.29
C ARG A 260 24.01 -99.81 -22.82
N LEU A 261 25.18 -99.51 -23.38
CA LEU A 261 25.66 -99.92 -24.71
C LEU A 261 26.10 -101.41 -24.64
N PRO A 262 26.47 -102.09 -25.74
CA PRO A 262 26.36 -101.77 -27.17
C PRO A 262 25.34 -102.66 -27.91
#